data_AF-A0A0M1N382-F1
#
_entry.id   AF-A0A0M1N382-F1
#
_cell.length_a   1.000
_cell.length_b   1.000
_cell.length_c   1.000
_cell.angle_alpha   90.00
_cell.angle_beta   90.00
_cell.angle_gamma   90.00
#
_symmetry.space_group_name_H-M   'P 1'
#
loop_
_entity.id
_entity.type
_entity.pdbx_description
1 polymer ?
#
loop_
_entity_poly.entity_id
_entity_poly.type
_entity_poly.pdbx_seq_one_letter_code
_entity_poly.pdbx_strand_id
1 'polypeptide(L)'
;MRMIAASKRAWSIIMIFSLVMSMLGIPPSAVHANSAPKQVTLVGDLQPALGHSLEWDPTAAVTTMKDMGNGAYSLTGLLPAGTYEYKIAIDGDWTENYGSANYTKPQGSNQGDNIVIKLDQDSEVTFYYNHGTHRIADSTYYTPLAADKLPRVIGSFQSGIGEAVNWSPADARLIMQDSDYDNMYTVTADVYGGDHEYQIALGSDAASEVYPANREALTYRKT
;
A
#
# COMPACT_ATOMS: atom_id res chain seq x y z
N MET A 1 -19.80 36.65 -54.23
CA MET A 1 -19.29 35.47 -53.49
C MET A 1 -20.02 35.39 -52.16
N ARG A 2 -21.06 34.54 -52.05
CA ARG A 2 -21.93 34.41 -50.87
C ARG A 2 -21.42 33.26 -50.01
N MET A 3 -20.88 33.56 -48.82
CA MET A 3 -20.67 32.52 -47.80
C MET A 3 -21.99 32.25 -47.08
N ILE A 4 -22.37 30.97 -47.11
CA ILE A 4 -23.64 30.40 -46.65
C ILE A 4 -23.69 30.45 -45.12
N ALA A 5 -24.81 30.93 -44.57
CA ALA A 5 -25.08 31.10 -43.14
C ALA A 5 -25.19 29.77 -42.33
N ALA A 6 -24.75 28.64 -42.89
CA ALA A 6 -24.84 27.32 -42.27
C ALA A 6 -23.69 27.02 -41.30
N SER A 7 -22.54 27.72 -41.37
CA SER A 7 -21.37 27.43 -40.53
C SER A 7 -21.43 28.03 -39.12
N LYS A 8 -22.24 29.08 -38.91
CA LYS A 8 -22.32 29.77 -37.61
C LYS A 8 -23.20 29.04 -36.58
N ARG A 9 -24.19 28.26 -37.03
CA ARG A 9 -25.11 27.52 -36.15
C ARG A 9 -24.47 26.25 -35.56
N ALA A 10 -23.54 25.63 -36.30
CA ALA A 10 -22.83 24.44 -35.83
C ALA A 10 -21.85 24.75 -34.68
N TRP A 11 -21.20 25.91 -34.70
CA TRP A 11 -20.28 26.34 -33.64
C TRP A 11 -20.97 26.71 -32.34
N SER A 12 -22.19 27.28 -32.41
CA SER A 12 -22.97 27.62 -31.22
C SER A 12 -23.51 26.39 -30.48
N ILE A 13 -23.84 25.31 -31.19
CA ILE A 13 -24.33 24.07 -30.57
C ILE A 13 -23.19 23.32 -29.86
N ILE A 14 -21.98 23.33 -30.41
CA ILE A 14 -20.80 22.73 -29.77
C ILE A 14 -20.43 23.49 -28.49
N MET A 15 -20.44 24.83 -28.49
CA MET A 15 -20.16 25.65 -27.30
C MET A 15 -21.18 25.44 -26.18
N ILE A 16 -22.47 25.29 -26.50
CA ILE A 16 -23.52 25.05 -25.49
C ILE A 16 -23.41 23.63 -24.92
N PHE A 17 -23.06 22.63 -25.73
CA PHE A 17 -22.84 21.27 -25.24
C PHE A 17 -21.61 21.16 -24.33
N SER A 18 -20.53 21.89 -24.64
CA SER A 18 -19.34 21.98 -23.76
C SER A 18 -19.62 22.73 -22.46
N LEU A 19 -20.54 23.70 -22.44
CA LEU A 19 -20.91 24.44 -21.22
C LEU A 19 -21.84 23.65 -20.29
N VAL A 20 -22.64 22.72 -20.83
CA VAL A 20 -23.47 21.81 -20.01
C VAL A 20 -22.63 20.68 -19.41
N MET A 21 -21.58 20.24 -20.12
CA MET A 21 -20.71 19.16 -19.63
C MET A 21 -19.72 19.61 -18.54
N SER A 22 -19.54 20.92 -18.32
CA SER A 22 -18.80 21.46 -17.17
C SER A 22 -19.63 21.63 -15.90
N MET A 23 -20.95 21.39 -15.95
CA MET A 23 -21.83 21.39 -14.76
C MET A 23 -22.05 20.00 -14.16
N LEU A 24 -21.57 18.94 -14.81
CA LEU A 24 -21.35 17.65 -14.16
C LEU A 24 -20.08 17.78 -13.33
N GLY A 25 -20.22 18.39 -12.14
CA GLY A 25 -19.19 18.32 -11.13
C GLY A 25 -18.86 16.84 -10.92
N ILE A 26 -17.62 16.46 -11.16
CA ILE A 26 -17.09 15.19 -10.67
C ILE A 26 -17.31 15.27 -9.16
N PRO A 27 -18.21 14.46 -8.56
CA PRO A 27 -18.31 14.45 -7.12
C PRO A 27 -16.89 14.16 -6.62
N PRO A 28 -16.38 14.87 -5.59
CA PRO A 28 -15.13 14.47 -4.98
C PRO A 28 -15.26 12.97 -4.73
N SER A 29 -14.33 12.18 -5.26
CA SER A 29 -14.25 10.76 -4.89
C SER A 29 -14.37 10.77 -3.38
N ALA A 30 -15.45 10.18 -2.87
CA ALA A 30 -15.56 9.99 -1.45
C ALA A 30 -14.28 9.24 -1.11
N VAL A 31 -13.39 9.89 -0.36
CA VAL A 31 -12.38 9.17 0.39
C VAL A 31 -13.24 8.25 1.23
N HIS A 32 -13.37 6.99 0.80
CA HIS A 32 -13.87 5.96 1.69
C HIS A 32 -12.93 6.10 2.88
N ALA A 33 -13.45 6.61 3.99
CA ALA A 33 -12.74 6.51 5.24
C ALA A 33 -12.39 5.03 5.33
N ASN A 34 -11.09 4.72 5.33
CA ASN A 34 -10.57 3.36 5.34
C ASN A 34 -10.86 2.79 6.73
N SER A 35 -12.15 2.56 7.03
CA SER A 35 -12.60 2.00 8.28
C SER A 35 -12.02 0.61 8.37
N ALA A 36 -11.37 0.30 9.49
CA ALA A 36 -10.78 -1.01 9.68
C ALA A 36 -11.83 -2.11 9.41
N PRO A 37 -11.50 -3.10 8.57
CA PRO A 37 -12.40 -4.22 8.29
C PRO A 37 -12.69 -4.98 9.58
N LYS A 38 -13.88 -5.59 9.66
CA LYS A 38 -14.27 -6.46 10.77
C LYS A 38 -13.37 -7.69 10.83
N GLN A 39 -12.98 -8.18 9.66
CA GLN A 39 -12.15 -9.37 9.52
C GLN A 39 -11.36 -9.30 8.21
N VAL A 40 -10.12 -9.77 8.24
CA VAL A 40 -9.31 -10.05 7.06
C VAL A 40 -8.94 -11.53 7.13
N THR A 41 -9.37 -12.32 6.17
CA THR A 41 -9.18 -13.78 6.19
C THR A 41 -8.31 -14.21 5.02
N LEU A 42 -7.24 -14.96 5.30
CA LEU A 42 -6.50 -15.71 4.29
C LEU A 42 -7.34 -16.93 3.89
N VAL A 43 -7.74 -16.99 2.63
CA VAL A 43 -8.62 -18.04 2.09
C VAL A 43 -7.94 -18.78 0.95
N GLY A 44 -8.16 -20.09 0.84
CA GLY A 44 -7.52 -20.90 -0.17
C GLY A 44 -7.55 -22.40 0.14
N ASP A 45 -6.86 -23.18 -0.69
CA ASP A 45 -6.62 -24.61 -0.46
C ASP A 45 -5.60 -24.89 0.67
N LEU A 46 -4.91 -23.84 1.13
CA LEU A 46 -3.99 -23.89 2.26
C LEU A 46 -4.69 -23.92 3.63
N GLN A 47 -5.99 -23.62 3.72
CA GLN A 47 -6.68 -23.49 5.01
C GLN A 47 -6.71 -24.80 5.82
N PRO A 48 -6.91 -25.99 5.22
CA PRO A 48 -6.77 -27.25 5.93
C PRO A 48 -5.39 -27.49 6.51
N ALA A 49 -4.33 -27.14 5.78
CA ALA A 49 -2.96 -27.24 6.28
C ALA A 49 -2.71 -26.28 7.48
N LEU A 50 -3.45 -25.17 7.54
CA LEU A 50 -3.44 -24.22 8.66
C LEU A 50 -4.44 -24.56 9.78
N GLY A 51 -5.08 -25.72 9.72
CA GLY A 51 -5.95 -26.23 10.78
C GLY A 51 -7.43 -25.90 10.65
N HIS A 52 -7.89 -25.39 9.50
CA HIS A 52 -9.32 -25.28 9.20
C HIS A 52 -9.88 -26.60 8.65
N SER A 53 -11.20 -26.80 8.67
CA SER A 53 -11.80 -28.01 8.10
C SER A 53 -12.13 -27.91 6.61
N LEU A 54 -12.26 -26.69 6.09
CA LEU A 54 -12.69 -26.40 4.73
C LEU A 54 -11.61 -25.60 3.99
N GLU A 55 -11.64 -25.69 2.67
CA GLU A 55 -10.94 -24.78 1.76
C GLU A 55 -11.89 -23.64 1.36
N TRP A 56 -11.33 -22.50 0.97
CA TRP A 56 -12.08 -21.35 0.44
C TRP A 56 -13.21 -20.85 1.37
N ASP A 57 -12.99 -20.85 2.68
CA ASP A 57 -13.95 -20.38 3.67
C ASP A 57 -13.54 -19.00 4.23
N PRO A 58 -14.24 -17.91 3.85
CA PRO A 58 -13.94 -16.57 4.33
C PRO A 58 -14.26 -16.36 5.81
N THR A 59 -15.06 -17.25 6.42
CA THR A 59 -15.41 -17.19 7.84
C THR A 59 -14.41 -17.89 8.75
N ALA A 60 -13.35 -18.49 8.19
CA ALA A 60 -12.37 -19.28 8.93
C ALA A 60 -11.62 -18.44 9.98
N ALA A 61 -11.99 -18.63 11.25
CA ALA A 61 -11.36 -17.95 12.37
C ALA A 61 -9.85 -18.28 12.50
N VAL A 62 -9.45 -19.50 12.15
CA VAL A 62 -8.05 -19.96 12.25
C VAL A 62 -7.11 -19.30 11.23
N THR A 63 -7.65 -18.80 10.11
CA THR A 63 -6.87 -18.07 9.10
C THR A 63 -7.20 -16.58 9.05
N THR A 64 -7.78 -16.04 10.13
CA THR A 64 -7.94 -14.59 10.30
C THR A 64 -6.58 -13.94 10.52
N MET A 65 -6.26 -12.96 9.69
CA MET A 65 -5.01 -12.22 9.73
C MET A 65 -5.00 -11.22 10.90
N LYS A 66 -3.84 -11.08 11.52
CA LYS A 66 -3.59 -10.16 12.62
C LYS A 66 -3.37 -8.74 12.09
N ASP A 67 -4.06 -7.76 12.66
CA ASP A 67 -3.78 -6.34 12.44
C ASP A 67 -2.42 -5.95 13.05
N MET A 68 -1.57 -5.36 12.21
CA MET A 68 -0.22 -4.89 12.54
C MET A 68 -0.15 -3.36 12.63
N GLY A 69 -1.27 -2.66 12.45
CA GLY A 69 -1.37 -1.20 12.37
C GLY A 69 -1.13 -0.66 10.97
N ASN A 70 -1.50 0.61 10.75
CA ASN A 70 -1.35 1.31 9.47
C ASN A 70 -1.98 0.56 8.27
N GLY A 71 -3.06 -0.19 8.54
CA GLY A 71 -3.76 -1.00 7.53
C GLY A 71 -3.03 -2.28 7.13
N ALA A 72 -1.88 -2.61 7.73
CA ALA A 72 -1.17 -3.84 7.45
C ALA A 72 -1.74 -5.01 8.28
N TYR A 73 -1.91 -6.15 7.64
CA TYR A 73 -2.36 -7.41 8.22
C TYR A 73 -1.36 -8.51 7.90
N SER A 74 -1.16 -9.44 8.83
CA SER A 74 -0.31 -10.61 8.59
C SER A 74 -0.84 -11.90 9.20
N LEU A 75 -0.49 -13.02 8.57
CA LEU A 75 -0.66 -14.35 9.14
C LEU A 75 0.55 -15.20 8.82
N THR A 76 1.08 -15.88 9.84
CA THR A 76 2.18 -16.84 9.69
C THR A 76 1.66 -18.24 9.96
N GLY A 77 2.05 -19.20 9.12
CA GLY A 77 1.69 -20.60 9.28
C GLY A 77 2.72 -21.54 8.69
N LEU A 78 2.82 -22.74 9.25
CA LEU A 78 3.64 -23.82 8.72
C LEU A 78 2.83 -24.57 7.65
N LEU A 79 3.34 -24.60 6.42
CA LEU A 79 2.73 -25.30 5.30
C LEU A 79 3.65 -26.46 4.87
N PRO A 80 3.11 -27.67 4.66
CA PRO A 80 3.86 -28.74 4.01
C PRO A 80 4.36 -28.35 2.62
N ALA A 81 5.33 -29.11 2.10
CA ALA A 81 5.72 -29.01 0.68
C ALA A 81 4.49 -29.22 -0.23
N GLY A 82 4.31 -28.36 -1.23
CA GLY A 82 3.14 -28.39 -2.08
C GLY A 82 2.96 -27.15 -2.95
N THR A 83 1.90 -27.16 -3.75
CA THR A 83 1.42 -25.99 -4.47
C THR A 83 0.09 -25.59 -3.85
N TYR A 84 -0.07 -24.30 -3.57
CA TYR A 84 -1.25 -23.74 -2.92
C TYR A 84 -1.79 -22.55 -3.71
N GLU A 85 -3.11 -22.41 -3.70
CA GLU A 85 -3.86 -21.28 -4.20
C GLU A 85 -4.46 -20.48 -3.03
N TYR A 86 -4.34 -19.15 -3.09
CA TYR A 86 -4.95 -18.29 -2.07
C TYR A 86 -5.42 -16.92 -2.56
N LYS A 87 -6.27 -16.31 -1.74
CA LYS A 87 -6.75 -14.92 -1.82
C LYS A 87 -6.89 -14.34 -0.42
N ILE A 88 -7.22 -13.06 -0.34
CA ILE A 88 -7.63 -12.37 0.88
C ILE A 88 -9.12 -12.03 0.78
N ALA A 89 -9.93 -12.47 1.73
CA ALA A 89 -11.35 -12.12 1.85
C ALA A 89 -11.56 -11.11 2.99
N ILE A 90 -12.48 -10.17 2.78
CA ILE A 90 -12.78 -9.08 3.72
C ILE A 90 -14.14 -9.30 4.36
N ASP A 91 -14.26 -8.97 5.64
CA ASP A 91 -15.50 -8.99 6.43
C ASP A 91 -16.20 -10.36 6.54
N GLY A 92 -15.47 -11.44 6.26
CA GLY A 92 -15.96 -12.81 6.43
C GLY A 92 -16.85 -13.31 5.29
N ASP A 93 -16.88 -12.62 4.16
CA ASP A 93 -17.60 -13.07 2.97
C ASP A 93 -16.82 -12.81 1.67
N TRP A 94 -17.48 -13.00 0.52
CA TRP A 94 -16.86 -12.90 -0.81
C TRP A 94 -17.15 -11.58 -1.54
N THR A 95 -17.88 -10.65 -0.92
CA THR A 95 -18.26 -9.36 -1.52
C THR A 95 -17.03 -8.54 -1.89
N GLU A 96 -16.04 -8.51 -1.00
CA GLU A 96 -14.76 -7.84 -1.19
C GLU A 96 -13.64 -8.84 -0.94
N ASN A 97 -12.84 -9.08 -1.97
CA ASN A 97 -11.72 -10.00 -1.91
C ASN A 97 -10.66 -9.63 -2.94
N TYR A 98 -9.41 -9.98 -2.65
CA TYR A 98 -8.25 -9.59 -3.43
C TYR A 98 -7.40 -10.82 -3.76
N GLY A 99 -6.96 -10.90 -5.01
CA GLY A 99 -6.25 -12.04 -5.56
C GLY A 99 -5.01 -11.65 -6.35
N SER A 100 -4.75 -12.36 -7.45
CA SER A 100 -3.52 -12.22 -8.23
C SER A 100 -3.28 -10.81 -8.79
N ALA A 101 -4.34 -10.04 -9.07
CA ALA A 101 -4.22 -8.65 -9.52
C ALA A 101 -3.62 -7.70 -8.45
N ASN A 102 -3.60 -8.14 -7.19
CA ASN A 102 -3.13 -7.39 -6.03
C ASN A 102 -1.78 -7.88 -5.49
N TYR A 103 -1.29 -8.99 -6.03
CA TYR A 103 -0.06 -9.63 -5.60
C TYR A 103 1.18 -8.93 -6.17
N THR A 104 2.18 -8.65 -5.32
CA THR A 104 3.28 -7.76 -5.71
C THR A 104 4.51 -8.49 -6.23
N LYS A 105 4.54 -9.83 -6.15
CA LYS A 105 5.66 -10.63 -6.67
C LYS A 105 5.82 -10.39 -8.16
N PRO A 106 6.97 -9.88 -8.63
CA PRO A 106 7.25 -9.80 -10.06
C PRO A 106 7.16 -11.19 -10.67
N GLN A 107 6.36 -11.33 -11.73
CA GLN A 107 6.12 -12.62 -12.39
C GLN A 107 5.57 -13.72 -11.44
N GLY A 108 4.76 -13.32 -10.45
CA GLY A 108 4.02 -14.25 -9.60
C GLY A 108 3.15 -15.22 -10.42
N SER A 109 3.03 -16.46 -9.94
CA SER A 109 2.16 -17.46 -10.57
C SER A 109 0.71 -17.23 -10.14
N ASN A 110 -0.22 -17.48 -11.05
CA ASN A 110 -1.65 -17.39 -10.78
C ASN A 110 -2.45 -18.47 -11.51
N GLN A 111 -3.64 -18.72 -11.00
CA GLN A 111 -4.65 -19.57 -11.63
C GLN A 111 -5.98 -18.84 -11.63
N GLY A 112 -6.34 -18.26 -12.78
CA GLY A 112 -7.43 -17.28 -12.82
C GLY A 112 -7.07 -16.06 -11.96
N ASP A 113 -7.91 -15.75 -10.97
CA ASP A 113 -7.68 -14.65 -10.03
C ASP A 113 -7.00 -15.11 -8.72
N ASN A 114 -6.63 -16.37 -8.59
CA ASN A 114 -5.99 -16.90 -7.38
C ASN A 114 -4.47 -16.71 -7.44
N ILE A 115 -3.86 -16.39 -6.30
CA ILE A 115 -2.40 -16.34 -6.16
C ILE A 115 -1.91 -17.77 -5.98
N VAL A 116 -0.87 -18.16 -6.72
CA VAL A 116 -0.26 -19.49 -6.61
C VAL A 116 1.12 -19.39 -5.98
N ILE A 117 1.35 -20.14 -4.91
CA ILE A 117 2.69 -20.36 -4.33
C ILE A 117 3.08 -21.83 -4.44
N LYS A 118 4.38 -22.08 -4.63
CA LYS A 118 4.95 -23.41 -4.62
C LYS A 118 6.03 -23.48 -3.54
N LEU A 119 5.95 -24.48 -2.69
CA LEU A 119 6.88 -24.77 -1.62
C LEU A 119 7.57 -26.10 -1.92
N ASP A 120 8.88 -26.08 -2.08
CA ASP A 120 9.66 -27.30 -2.37
C ASP A 120 9.92 -28.16 -1.13
N GLN A 121 9.66 -27.61 0.06
CA GLN A 121 9.78 -28.26 1.36
C GLN A 121 8.78 -27.63 2.35
N ASP A 122 8.57 -28.29 3.48
CA ASP A 122 7.81 -27.73 4.59
C ASP A 122 8.39 -26.37 4.98
N SER A 123 7.57 -25.32 4.94
CA SER A 123 8.01 -23.93 5.07
C SER A 123 7.10 -23.17 6.03
N GLU A 124 7.71 -22.37 6.90
CA GLU A 124 6.98 -21.32 7.61
C GLU A 124 6.79 -20.14 6.65
N VAL A 125 5.54 -19.85 6.29
CA VAL A 125 5.18 -18.78 5.35
C VAL A 125 4.41 -17.70 6.08
N THR A 126 4.80 -16.45 5.87
CA THR A 126 4.04 -15.29 6.31
C THR A 126 3.36 -14.65 5.11
N PHE A 127 2.05 -14.43 5.22
CA PHE A 127 1.21 -13.74 4.26
C PHE A 127 0.96 -12.31 4.75
N TYR A 128 1.00 -11.35 3.83
CA TYR A 128 0.84 -9.93 4.10
C TYR A 128 -0.26 -9.34 3.24
N TYR A 129 -1.06 -8.46 3.82
CA TYR A 129 -2.08 -7.68 3.13
C TYR A 129 -2.10 -6.26 3.69
N ASN A 130 -2.19 -5.25 2.82
CA ASN A 130 -2.42 -3.87 3.23
C ASN A 130 -3.81 -3.42 2.79
N HIS A 131 -4.67 -3.05 3.73
CA HIS A 131 -6.04 -2.64 3.44
C HIS A 131 -6.13 -1.28 2.73
N GLY A 132 -5.18 -0.37 2.92
CA GLY A 132 -5.19 0.92 2.23
C GLY A 132 -4.81 0.83 0.75
N THR A 133 -3.85 -0.04 0.41
CA THR A 133 -3.37 -0.23 -0.97
C THR A 133 -3.96 -1.46 -1.66
N HIS A 134 -4.64 -2.30 -0.88
CA HIS A 134 -5.08 -3.65 -1.23
C HIS A 134 -3.96 -4.58 -1.70
N ARG A 135 -2.70 -4.28 -1.40
CA ARG A 135 -1.56 -5.06 -1.90
C ARG A 135 -1.35 -6.32 -1.07
N ILE A 136 -0.90 -7.38 -1.73
CA ILE A 136 -0.67 -8.70 -1.14
C ILE A 136 0.78 -9.11 -1.41
N ALA A 137 1.43 -9.67 -0.39
CA ALA A 137 2.74 -10.29 -0.50
C ALA A 137 2.83 -11.53 0.39
N ASP A 138 3.88 -12.32 0.19
CA ASP A 138 4.22 -13.42 1.08
C ASP A 138 5.73 -13.61 1.20
N SER A 139 6.15 -14.34 2.23
CA SER A 139 7.56 -14.53 2.57
C SER A 139 8.32 -15.45 1.62
N THR A 140 7.71 -15.94 0.53
CA THR A 140 8.45 -16.65 -0.52
C THR A 140 9.30 -15.72 -1.38
N TYR A 141 9.09 -14.40 -1.30
CA TYR A 141 9.90 -13.39 -1.99
C TYR A 141 10.05 -12.07 -1.23
N TYR A 142 9.07 -11.71 -0.39
CA TYR A 142 9.05 -10.45 0.33
C TYR A 142 9.53 -10.63 1.77
N THR A 143 10.44 -9.77 2.23
CA THR A 143 10.86 -9.74 3.64
C THR A 143 10.77 -8.31 4.14
N PRO A 144 9.83 -7.98 5.04
CA PRO A 144 9.73 -6.64 5.58
C PRO A 144 10.98 -6.30 6.41
N LEU A 145 11.39 -5.04 6.37
CA LEU A 145 12.42 -4.55 7.28
C LEU A 145 11.89 -4.56 8.72
N ALA A 146 12.78 -4.90 9.67
CA ALA A 146 12.49 -4.75 11.08
C ALA A 146 12.22 -3.26 11.42
N ALA A 147 11.35 -3.00 12.40
CA ALA A 147 10.90 -1.65 12.73
C ALA A 147 12.04 -0.66 13.08
N ASP A 148 13.11 -1.15 13.70
CA ASP A 148 14.33 -0.39 14.02
C ASP A 148 15.24 -0.14 12.81
N LYS A 149 14.99 -0.84 11.69
CA LYS A 149 15.71 -0.73 10.41
C LYS A 149 14.93 0.03 9.33
N LEU A 150 13.68 0.41 9.60
CA LEU A 150 12.90 1.20 8.66
C LEU A 150 13.60 2.53 8.34
N PRO A 151 13.62 2.98 7.06
CA PRO A 151 14.17 4.26 6.69
C PRO A 151 13.41 5.42 7.34
N ARG A 152 14.12 6.49 7.71
CA ARG A 152 13.56 7.64 8.41
C ARG A 152 14.00 8.92 7.75
N VAL A 153 13.06 9.83 7.49
CA VAL A 153 13.40 11.17 6.99
C VAL A 153 13.87 12.01 8.17
N ILE A 154 15.13 12.43 8.15
CA ILE A 154 15.75 13.33 9.13
C ILE A 154 16.07 14.67 8.46
N GLY A 155 16.16 15.75 9.24
CA GLY A 155 16.41 17.06 8.65
C GLY A 155 16.38 18.23 9.62
N SER A 156 16.53 19.44 9.05
CA SER A 156 16.47 20.71 9.79
C SER A 156 15.07 21.06 10.31
N PHE A 157 14.05 20.35 9.85
CA PHE A 157 12.63 20.59 10.17
C PHE A 157 12.13 19.80 11.39
N GLN A 158 12.86 18.79 11.87
CA GLN A 158 12.40 17.84 12.88
C GLN A 158 11.90 18.54 14.17
N SER A 159 12.68 19.48 14.69
CA SER A 159 12.29 20.27 15.88
C SER A 159 10.98 21.04 15.68
N GLY A 160 10.73 21.58 14.49
CA GLY A 160 9.49 22.31 14.20
C GLY A 160 8.27 21.42 13.93
N ILE A 161 8.46 20.11 13.70
CA ILE A 161 7.38 19.11 13.71
C ILE A 161 7.23 18.39 15.06
N GLY A 162 7.87 18.92 16.11
CA GLY A 162 7.70 18.46 17.50
C GLY A 162 8.59 17.29 17.92
N GLU A 163 9.67 17.04 17.17
CA GLU A 163 10.71 16.08 17.55
C GLU A 163 11.79 16.77 18.42
N ALA A 164 12.57 15.98 19.18
CA ALA A 164 13.44 16.53 20.22
C ALA A 164 14.57 17.40 19.66
N VAL A 165 15.23 16.94 18.59
CA VAL A 165 16.34 17.63 17.93
C VAL A 165 16.34 17.38 16.43
N ASN A 166 17.00 18.28 15.70
CA ASN A 166 17.25 18.10 14.27
C ASN A 166 18.33 17.04 14.01
N TRP A 167 18.25 16.39 12.85
CA TRP A 167 19.19 15.39 12.37
C TRP A 167 19.29 14.14 13.27
N SER A 168 18.21 13.75 13.95
CA SER A 168 18.19 12.59 14.84
C SER A 168 17.35 11.46 14.27
N PRO A 169 17.95 10.31 13.88
CA PRO A 169 17.22 9.12 13.49
C PRO A 169 16.36 8.53 14.63
N ALA A 170 16.84 8.61 15.86
CA ALA A 170 16.17 8.07 17.04
C ALA A 170 14.86 8.82 17.35
N ASP A 171 14.86 10.15 17.14
CA ASP A 171 13.70 11.01 17.39
C ASP A 171 12.75 11.12 16.18
N ALA A 172 13.18 10.65 15.01
CA ALA A 172 12.42 10.78 13.77
C ALA A 172 11.09 10.02 13.81
N ARG A 173 10.01 10.76 13.61
CA ARG A 173 8.62 10.29 13.48
C ARG A 173 8.25 10.04 12.03
N LEU A 174 8.96 10.65 11.08
CA LEU A 174 8.80 10.41 9.64
C LEU A 174 9.45 9.08 9.24
N ILE A 175 8.86 7.98 9.70
CA ILE A 175 9.27 6.62 9.40
C ILE A 175 8.63 6.22 8.07
N MET A 176 9.47 5.88 7.10
CA MET A 176 9.04 5.46 5.77
C MET A 176 8.52 4.02 5.83
N GLN A 177 7.43 3.77 5.13
CA GLN A 177 6.72 2.49 5.09
C GLN A 177 6.64 1.98 3.65
N ASP A 178 6.69 0.67 3.48
CA ASP A 178 6.46 -0.04 2.23
C ASP A 178 5.05 -0.63 2.27
N SER A 179 4.05 0.23 2.08
CA SER A 179 2.62 -0.14 2.21
C SER A 179 2.08 -0.95 1.04
N ASP A 180 2.83 -1.01 -0.06
CA ASP A 180 2.50 -1.75 -1.27
C ASP A 180 3.41 -2.95 -1.51
N TYR A 181 4.34 -3.25 -0.61
CA TYR A 181 5.20 -4.43 -0.63
C TYR A 181 6.01 -4.57 -1.92
N ASP A 182 6.50 -3.44 -2.43
CA ASP A 182 7.33 -3.36 -3.65
C ASP A 182 8.79 -2.98 -3.34
N ASN A 183 9.14 -2.86 -2.05
CA ASN A 183 10.42 -2.39 -1.53
C ASN A 183 10.70 -0.89 -1.77
N MET A 184 9.69 -0.10 -2.14
CA MET A 184 9.76 1.36 -2.22
C MET A 184 9.11 1.98 -0.99
N TYR A 185 9.96 2.44 -0.08
CA TYR A 185 9.51 3.04 1.18
C TYR A 185 9.09 4.49 0.94
N THR A 186 7.95 4.89 1.51
CA THR A 186 7.40 6.25 1.37
C THR A 186 6.88 6.79 2.71
N VAL A 187 6.88 8.10 2.85
CA VAL A 187 6.19 8.83 3.94
C VAL A 187 5.73 10.17 3.40
N THR A 188 4.57 10.63 3.87
CA THR A 188 4.05 11.98 3.58
C THR A 188 3.90 12.73 4.89
N ALA A 189 4.29 13.99 4.89
CA ALA A 189 4.18 14.86 6.06
C ALA A 189 3.98 16.32 5.66
N ASP A 190 3.21 17.03 6.46
CA ASP A 190 3.14 18.48 6.40
C ASP A 190 4.34 19.08 7.13
N VAL A 191 5.13 19.89 6.41
CA VAL A 191 6.28 20.60 6.96
C VAL A 191 6.00 22.10 6.90
N TYR A 192 6.33 22.83 7.98
CA TYR A 192 6.16 24.27 8.04
C TYR A 192 7.07 24.99 7.03
N GLY A 193 6.63 26.16 6.57
CA GLY A 193 7.36 26.93 5.55
C GLY A 193 8.77 27.34 5.98
N GLY A 194 9.68 27.41 5.01
CA GLY A 194 11.09 27.79 5.20
C GLY A 194 12.00 27.00 4.28
N ASP A 195 13.28 27.37 4.26
CA ASP A 195 14.31 26.56 3.61
C ASP A 195 14.70 25.44 4.58
N HIS A 196 14.50 24.20 4.15
CA HIS A 196 14.85 23.02 4.92
C HIS A 196 15.77 22.11 4.15
N GLU A 197 16.52 21.30 4.88
CA GLU A 197 17.32 20.22 4.32
C GLU A 197 16.88 18.88 4.90
N TYR A 198 17.10 17.81 4.14
CA TYR A 198 16.79 16.44 4.55
C TYR A 198 17.89 15.45 4.16
N GLN A 199 17.88 14.32 4.87
CA GLN A 199 18.53 13.06 4.54
C GLN A 199 17.62 11.91 4.99
N ILE A 200 17.93 10.69 4.58
CA ILE A 200 17.24 9.46 4.94
C ILE A 200 18.19 8.60 5.76
N ALA A 201 17.86 8.35 7.02
CA ALA A 201 18.60 7.44 7.88
C ALA A 201 18.06 6.02 7.75
N LEU A 202 18.96 5.03 7.60
CA LEU A 202 18.61 3.62 7.53
C LEU A 202 18.53 3.03 8.95
N GLY A 203 17.40 3.25 9.60
CA GLY A 203 17.12 2.81 10.97
C GLY A 203 17.18 3.92 12.02
N SER A 204 16.95 3.54 13.28
CA SER A 204 16.83 4.48 14.41
C SER A 204 18.13 4.75 15.16
N ASP A 205 19.24 4.11 14.80
CA ASP A 205 20.50 4.26 15.50
C ASP A 205 21.16 5.60 15.12
N ALA A 206 21.86 6.25 16.06
CA ALA A 206 22.66 7.43 15.75
C ALA A 206 23.80 7.12 14.76
N ALA A 207 24.26 5.87 14.71
CA ALA A 207 25.24 5.37 13.74
C ALA A 207 24.61 4.83 12.44
N SER A 208 23.29 4.96 12.25
CA SER A 208 22.62 4.55 11.01
C SER A 208 23.24 5.26 9.81
N GLU A 209 23.42 4.52 8.73
CA GLU A 209 23.87 5.08 7.46
C GLU A 209 22.83 6.07 6.93
N VAL A 210 23.29 7.18 6.34
CA VAL A 210 22.44 8.26 5.85
C VAL A 210 22.63 8.50 4.35
N TYR A 211 21.51 8.72 3.66
CA TYR A 211 21.48 8.96 2.21
C TYR A 211 20.60 10.16 1.85
N PRO A 212 20.96 10.96 0.83
CA PRO A 212 22.28 10.97 0.20
C PRO A 212 23.37 11.44 1.16
N ALA A 213 24.65 11.29 0.78
CA ALA A 213 25.78 11.61 1.66
C ALA A 213 25.84 13.10 2.06
N ASN A 214 25.38 13.98 1.16
CA ASN A 214 25.20 15.40 1.43
C ASN A 214 23.75 15.69 1.84
N ARG A 215 23.56 16.75 2.61
CA ARG A 215 22.22 17.25 2.92
C ARG A 215 21.61 17.86 1.66
N GLU A 216 20.39 17.47 1.35
CA GLU A 216 19.67 17.98 0.18
C GLU A 216 18.59 18.96 0.59
N ALA A 217 18.39 19.98 -0.24
CA ALA A 217 17.31 20.94 -0.01
C ALA A 217 15.93 20.25 -0.17
N LEU A 218 15.06 20.42 0.82
CA LEU A 218 13.66 20.04 0.75
C LEU A 218 12.92 21.07 -0.11
N THR A 219 12.92 20.83 -1.42
CA THR A 219 12.24 21.73 -2.37
C THR A 219 10.75 21.38 -2.46
N TYR A 220 9.88 22.32 -2.10
CA TYR A 220 8.45 22.15 -2.33
C TYR A 220 8.09 22.65 -3.74
N ARG A 221 7.28 21.89 -4.47
CA ARG A 221 6.62 22.41 -5.68
C ARG A 221 5.51 23.34 -5.20
N LYS A 222 5.61 24.64 -5.52
CA LYS A 222 4.44 25.53 -5.48
C LYS A 222 3.45 25.01 -6.52
N THR A 223 2.40 24.32 -6.06
CA THR A 223 1.19 24.06 -6.85
C THR A 223 0.32 25.29 -6.91
#